data_AF-A0A5B7A7F5-F1
#
_entry.id   AF-A0A5B7A7F5-F1
#
_cell.length_a   1.000
_cell.length_b   1.000
_cell.length_c   1.000
_cell.angle_alpha   90.00
_cell.angle_beta   90.00
_cell.angle_gamma   90.00
#
_symmetry.space_group_name_H-M   'P 1'
#
loop_
_entity.id
_entity.type
_entity.pdbx_description
1 polymer ?
#
loop_
_entity_poly.entity_id
_entity_poly.type
_entity_poly.pdbx_seq_one_letter_code
_entity_poly.pdbx_strand_id
1 'polypeptide(L)'
;RSYHGWGTKFDSFWCCYGTGIESFSKLGDSIYFEEEGKVPGLYIIQYISSSLDWKSGQILLSQKVEPVVSWDRRLQVTLTISSTKQGAGQSSTLNLRIPLWTYSNGAKAVLNGQDLSLPTPGNFLSVTRKWSPGDKISLDLPITLRTEAIKDDRPEYASVQAILYGPYLLAGLTSADWDIKTESATSLSDLITPIPAAFNSHLISLSQESGNSMFVLTKTNKSITMEKFPESGTDSSAHATFRVILKDSTSSIFSAPKDVIGKSVMLEPFDFPGMLVVQQGTEEDIGVSDSDDGGGSHWSLKARRVVLCIVGLTINQVKASSSVVNLAHLILDLKRQPALY
;
A
#
# COMPACT_ATOMS: atom_id res chain seq x y z
N ARG A 1 -9.59 8.87 16.96
CA ARG A 1 -10.40 7.64 17.21
C ARG A 1 -11.85 8.08 17.41
N SER A 2 -12.84 7.42 16.80
CA SER A 2 -14.25 7.77 17.03
C SER A 2 -14.62 7.54 18.49
N TYR A 3 -15.58 8.33 19.01
CA TYR A 3 -16.06 8.17 20.39
C TYR A 3 -16.60 6.75 20.68
N HIS A 4 -17.18 6.10 19.68
CA HIS A 4 -17.77 4.76 19.80
C HIS A 4 -16.82 3.60 19.49
N GLY A 5 -15.60 3.86 19.02
CA GLY A 5 -14.67 2.82 18.60
C GLY A 5 -15.24 1.92 17.49
N TRP A 6 -14.74 0.67 17.43
CA TRP A 6 -15.32 -0.38 16.60
C TRP A 6 -16.47 -1.08 17.33
N GLY A 7 -17.51 -1.46 16.59
CA GLY A 7 -18.61 -2.23 17.16
C GLY A 7 -18.18 -3.65 17.56
N THR A 8 -18.83 -4.21 18.58
CA THR A 8 -18.70 -5.62 18.96
C THR A 8 -19.78 -6.47 18.30
N LYS A 9 -19.46 -7.75 18.06
CA LYS A 9 -20.33 -8.69 17.34
C LYS A 9 -21.75 -8.80 17.92
N PHE A 10 -21.91 -8.68 19.24
CA PHE A 10 -23.16 -8.97 19.93
C PHE A 10 -23.77 -7.78 20.67
N ASP A 11 -23.08 -6.63 20.74
CA ASP A 11 -23.52 -5.50 21.58
C ASP A 11 -23.51 -4.16 20.81
N SER A 12 -23.25 -4.17 19.50
CA SER A 12 -23.22 -2.96 18.66
C SER A 12 -24.21 -3.06 17.50
N PHE A 13 -25.46 -2.66 17.76
CA PHE A 13 -26.58 -2.72 16.81
C PHE A 13 -26.85 -1.37 16.14
N TRP A 14 -25.80 -0.67 15.70
CA TRP A 14 -25.95 0.58 14.97
C TRP A 14 -26.37 0.32 13.52
N CYS A 15 -27.12 1.25 12.93
CA CYS A 15 -27.54 1.13 11.52
C CYS A 15 -26.36 0.92 10.56
N CYS A 16 -25.20 1.53 10.83
CA CYS A 16 -23.97 1.35 10.05
C CYS A 16 -23.48 -0.11 10.00
N TYR A 17 -23.78 -0.92 11.01
CA TYR A 17 -23.36 -2.33 11.04
C TYR A 17 -24.15 -3.16 10.03
N GLY A 18 -25.48 -2.95 9.98
CA GLY A 18 -26.34 -3.56 8.96
C GLY A 18 -25.93 -3.15 7.55
N THR A 19 -25.77 -1.84 7.32
CA THR A 19 -25.30 -1.32 6.03
C THR A 19 -23.90 -1.84 5.66
N GLY A 20 -23.01 -2.00 6.64
CA GLY A 20 -21.68 -2.57 6.44
C GLY A 20 -21.75 -3.98 5.87
N ILE A 21 -22.50 -4.88 6.52
CA ILE A 21 -22.69 -6.26 6.05
C ILE A 21 -23.27 -6.29 4.64
N GLU A 22 -24.31 -5.49 4.37
CA GLU A 22 -24.89 -5.41 3.03
C GLU A 22 -23.88 -4.92 1.98
N SER A 23 -23.11 -3.88 2.30
CA SER A 23 -22.13 -3.29 1.38
C SER A 23 -21.03 -4.28 1.02
N PHE A 24 -20.52 -5.04 2.00
CA PHE A 24 -19.49 -6.06 1.76
C PHE A 24 -20.00 -7.24 0.94
N SER A 25 -21.30 -7.57 1.01
CA SER A 25 -21.88 -8.62 0.14
C SER A 25 -22.05 -8.18 -1.33
N LYS A 26 -21.95 -6.88 -1.60
CA LYS A 26 -22.19 -6.25 -2.91
C LYS A 26 -20.93 -5.79 -3.63
N LEU A 27 -19.73 -6.08 -3.12
CA LEU A 27 -18.47 -5.60 -3.74
C LEU A 27 -18.31 -5.96 -5.23
N GLY A 28 -18.94 -7.04 -5.69
CA GLY A 28 -18.91 -7.46 -7.10
C GLY A 28 -19.97 -6.79 -8.00
N ASP A 29 -20.97 -6.12 -7.44
CA ASP A 29 -22.15 -5.66 -8.19
C ASP A 29 -21.86 -4.47 -9.13
N SER A 30 -20.83 -3.69 -8.81
CA SER A 30 -20.51 -2.44 -9.48
C SER A 30 -19.17 -2.52 -10.24
N ILE A 31 -18.71 -3.73 -10.58
CA ILE A 31 -17.52 -3.91 -11.42
C ILE A 31 -17.85 -3.65 -12.89
N TYR A 32 -19.00 -4.16 -13.34
CA TYR A 32 -19.44 -4.15 -14.73
C TYR A 32 -20.87 -3.63 -14.88
N PHE A 33 -21.13 -2.86 -15.95
CA PHE A 33 -22.49 -2.45 -16.34
C PHE A 33 -22.73 -2.78 -17.80
N GLU A 34 -23.88 -3.37 -18.11
CA GLU A 34 -24.26 -3.72 -19.48
C GLU A 34 -25.08 -2.60 -20.12
N GLU A 35 -24.86 -2.39 -21.42
CA GLU A 35 -25.67 -1.53 -22.27
C GLU A 35 -26.25 -2.37 -23.41
N GLU A 36 -27.57 -2.44 -23.48
CA GLU A 36 -28.26 -3.14 -24.55
C GLU A 36 -28.23 -2.34 -25.85
N GLY A 37 -28.19 -3.06 -26.98
CA GLY A 37 -28.19 -2.46 -28.30
C GLY A 37 -27.97 -3.49 -29.39
N LYS A 38 -27.98 -3.05 -30.65
CA LYS A 38 -27.63 -3.90 -31.80
C LYS A 38 -26.20 -4.47 -31.66
N VAL A 39 -25.32 -3.65 -31.11
CA VAL A 39 -23.98 -4.02 -30.66
C VAL A 39 -24.00 -3.87 -29.13
N PRO A 40 -24.07 -4.96 -28.36
CA PRO A 40 -24.11 -4.88 -26.90
C PRO A 40 -22.82 -4.28 -26.37
N GLY A 41 -22.93 -3.46 -25.33
CA GLY A 41 -21.83 -2.79 -24.65
C GLY A 41 -21.61 -3.31 -23.24
N LEU A 42 -20.35 -3.36 -22.80
CA LEU A 42 -19.98 -3.66 -21.42
C LEU A 42 -19.06 -2.56 -20.89
N TYR A 43 -19.50 -1.84 -19.88
CA TYR A 43 -18.72 -0.86 -19.14
C TYR A 43 -17.97 -1.56 -18.00
N ILE A 44 -16.66 -1.47 -18.03
CA ILE A 44 -15.77 -1.96 -16.97
C ILE A 44 -15.33 -0.74 -16.17
N ILE A 45 -15.95 -0.52 -15.00
CA ILE A 45 -15.81 0.73 -14.25
C ILE A 45 -14.90 0.62 -13.02
N GLN A 46 -14.63 -0.61 -12.56
CA GLN A 46 -13.70 -0.90 -11.47
C GLN A 46 -12.71 -1.97 -11.89
N TYR A 47 -11.46 -1.77 -11.50
CA TYR A 47 -10.38 -2.70 -11.75
C TYR A 47 -10.16 -3.58 -10.51
N ILE A 48 -10.88 -4.70 -10.48
CA ILE A 48 -10.81 -5.75 -9.44
C ILE A 48 -10.70 -7.12 -10.13
N SER A 49 -9.71 -7.92 -9.74
CA SER A 49 -9.53 -9.27 -10.31
C SER A 49 -10.81 -10.10 -10.19
N SER A 50 -11.40 -10.48 -11.32
CA SER A 50 -12.72 -11.11 -11.40
C SER A 50 -12.94 -11.79 -12.74
N SER A 51 -14.02 -12.57 -12.85
CA SER A 51 -14.45 -13.19 -14.10
C SER A 51 -15.94 -12.93 -14.31
N LEU A 52 -16.34 -12.66 -15.55
CA LEU A 52 -17.71 -12.38 -15.95
C LEU A 52 -18.12 -13.26 -17.15
N ASP A 53 -19.19 -14.03 -16.98
CA ASP A 53 -19.87 -14.71 -18.09
C ASP A 53 -20.87 -13.76 -18.74
N TRP A 54 -20.38 -12.92 -19.65
CA TRP A 54 -21.18 -11.87 -20.29
C TRP A 54 -22.02 -12.46 -21.43
N LYS A 55 -23.30 -12.70 -21.14
CA LYS A 55 -24.22 -13.40 -22.04
C LYS A 55 -24.54 -12.59 -23.30
N SER A 56 -24.85 -11.32 -23.14
CA SER A 56 -25.23 -10.42 -24.24
C SER A 56 -24.10 -10.28 -25.26
N GLY A 57 -22.86 -10.17 -24.79
CA GLY A 57 -21.66 -10.16 -25.64
C GLY A 57 -21.14 -11.54 -26.04
N GLN A 58 -21.75 -12.63 -25.57
CA GLN A 58 -21.35 -14.03 -25.83
C GLN A 58 -19.90 -14.38 -25.48
N ILE A 59 -19.31 -13.72 -24.48
CA ILE A 59 -17.91 -13.93 -24.07
C ILE A 59 -17.77 -14.24 -22.59
N LEU A 60 -16.75 -15.04 -22.26
CA LEU A 60 -16.23 -15.17 -20.90
C LEU A 60 -15.03 -14.24 -20.73
N LEU A 61 -15.21 -13.18 -19.95
CA LEU A 61 -14.19 -12.18 -19.66
C LEU A 61 -13.50 -12.50 -18.34
N SER A 62 -12.17 -12.43 -18.29
CA SER A 62 -11.40 -12.48 -17.05
C SER A 62 -10.54 -11.23 -16.93
N GLN A 63 -10.65 -10.56 -15.80
CA GLN A 63 -9.84 -9.41 -15.42
C GLN A 63 -8.83 -9.84 -14.36
N LYS A 64 -7.55 -9.53 -14.58
CA LYS A 64 -6.46 -9.67 -13.62
C LYS A 64 -5.87 -8.28 -13.37
N VAL A 65 -5.78 -7.90 -12.10
CA VAL A 65 -5.21 -6.63 -11.64
C VAL A 65 -3.99 -6.93 -10.80
N GLU A 66 -2.87 -6.33 -11.16
CA GLU A 66 -1.65 -6.45 -10.34
C GLU A 66 -1.78 -5.57 -9.09
N PRO A 67 -1.23 -6.02 -7.94
CA PRO A 67 -1.34 -5.28 -6.69
C PRO A 67 -0.60 -3.92 -6.77
N VAL A 68 -1.27 -2.83 -6.37
CA VAL A 68 -0.68 -1.48 -6.40
C VAL A 68 0.26 -1.27 -5.22
N VAL A 69 1.53 -1.02 -5.50
CA VAL A 69 2.58 -0.76 -4.50
C VAL A 69 3.12 0.66 -4.62
N SER A 70 3.71 1.19 -3.55
CA SER A 70 4.21 2.58 -3.53
C SER A 70 5.46 2.78 -4.40
N TRP A 71 6.26 1.73 -4.60
CA TRP A 71 7.50 1.76 -5.40
C TRP A 71 7.31 1.50 -6.89
N ASP A 72 6.19 0.88 -7.32
CA ASP A 72 5.78 0.78 -8.73
C ASP A 72 4.46 1.52 -8.89
N ARG A 73 4.55 2.77 -9.34
CA ARG A 73 3.43 3.72 -9.33
C ARG A 73 2.51 3.56 -10.52
N ARG A 74 2.03 2.33 -10.74
CA ARG A 74 1.20 1.99 -11.89
C ARG A 74 0.09 1.02 -11.49
N LEU A 75 -1.07 1.22 -12.09
CA LEU A 75 -2.15 0.25 -12.07
C LEU A 75 -2.07 -0.57 -13.36
N GLN A 76 -1.74 -1.85 -13.21
CA GLN A 76 -1.63 -2.78 -14.34
C GLN A 76 -2.84 -3.72 -14.34
N VAL A 77 -3.54 -3.74 -15.47
CA VAL A 77 -4.75 -4.54 -15.67
C VAL A 77 -4.60 -5.35 -16.95
N THR A 78 -4.98 -6.62 -16.89
CA THR A 78 -5.11 -7.49 -18.06
C THR A 78 -6.51 -8.05 -18.12
N LEU A 79 -7.18 -7.82 -19.24
CA LEU A 79 -8.45 -8.44 -19.58
C LEU A 79 -8.23 -9.48 -20.67
N THR A 80 -8.72 -10.69 -20.44
CA THR A 80 -8.57 -11.83 -21.35
C THR A 80 -9.94 -12.40 -21.69
N ILE A 81 -10.17 -12.66 -22.97
CA ILE A 81 -11.35 -13.38 -23.44
C ILE A 81 -11.02 -14.88 -23.42
N SER A 82 -11.64 -15.63 -22.52
CA SER A 82 -11.31 -17.04 -22.31
C SER A 82 -12.12 -17.99 -23.22
N SER A 83 -13.32 -17.59 -23.62
CA SER A 83 -14.20 -18.40 -24.46
C SER A 83 -15.26 -17.54 -25.14
N THR A 84 -15.73 -17.98 -26.29
CA THR A 84 -16.84 -17.38 -27.05
C THR A 84 -17.94 -18.43 -27.21
N LYS A 85 -19.16 -18.12 -26.76
CA LYS A 85 -20.29 -19.04 -26.87
C LYS A 85 -20.95 -18.86 -28.24
N GLN A 86 -20.57 -19.72 -29.19
CA GLN A 86 -21.08 -19.88 -30.58
C GLN A 86 -20.35 -19.07 -31.68
N GLY A 87 -20.37 -19.63 -32.90
CA GLY A 87 -19.49 -19.29 -34.03
C GLY A 87 -19.52 -17.83 -34.48
N ALA A 88 -18.35 -17.35 -34.93
CA ALA A 88 -18.06 -15.99 -35.39
C ALA A 88 -18.83 -14.91 -34.60
N GLY A 89 -18.46 -14.78 -33.32
CA GLY A 89 -19.15 -13.98 -32.28
C GLY A 89 -19.73 -12.65 -32.77
N GLN A 90 -20.94 -12.36 -32.27
CA GLN A 90 -21.57 -11.05 -32.45
C GLN A 90 -20.58 -9.95 -32.06
N SER A 91 -20.54 -8.87 -32.86
CA SER A 91 -19.71 -7.72 -32.50
C SER A 91 -20.23 -7.12 -31.19
N SER A 92 -19.33 -6.82 -30.27
CA SER A 92 -19.67 -6.20 -29.00
C SER A 92 -18.60 -5.17 -28.59
N THR A 93 -18.98 -4.25 -27.72
CA THR A 93 -18.11 -3.15 -27.29
C THR A 93 -17.69 -3.33 -25.84
N LEU A 94 -16.38 -3.28 -25.58
CA LEU A 94 -15.85 -3.13 -24.23
C LEU A 94 -15.50 -1.67 -24.00
N ASN A 95 -16.09 -1.05 -22.97
CA ASN A 95 -15.84 0.32 -22.54
C ASN A 95 -15.00 0.29 -21.25
N LEU A 96 -13.70 0.54 -21.36
CA LEU A 96 -12.78 0.51 -20.22
C LEU A 96 -12.62 1.91 -19.65
N ARG A 97 -12.98 2.11 -18.37
CA ARG A 97 -12.88 3.42 -17.73
C ARG A 97 -11.43 3.86 -17.58
N ILE A 98 -11.01 4.94 -18.23
CA ILE A 98 -9.74 5.61 -17.94
C ILE A 98 -9.98 6.56 -16.76
N PRO A 99 -9.48 6.27 -15.54
CA PRO A 99 -9.80 7.07 -14.37
C PRO A 99 -9.27 8.51 -14.49
N LEU A 100 -9.97 9.46 -13.87
CA LEU A 100 -9.59 10.88 -13.90
C LEU A 100 -8.18 11.13 -13.34
N TRP A 101 -7.76 10.33 -12.36
CA TRP A 101 -6.45 10.47 -11.72
C TRP A 101 -5.28 9.97 -12.57
N THR A 102 -5.55 9.31 -13.71
CA THR A 102 -4.49 8.77 -14.56
C THR A 102 -3.68 9.89 -15.20
N TYR A 103 -2.37 9.85 -15.01
CA TYR A 103 -1.48 10.76 -15.70
C TYR A 103 -1.29 10.33 -17.16
N SER A 104 -1.66 11.20 -18.10
CA SER A 104 -1.71 10.85 -19.53
C SER A 104 -0.35 10.45 -20.11
N ASN A 105 0.73 11.07 -19.63
CA ASN A 105 2.07 10.69 -20.07
C ASN A 105 2.47 9.36 -19.43
N GLY A 106 2.76 8.36 -20.26
CA GLY A 106 3.10 7.01 -19.81
C GLY A 106 1.90 6.07 -19.67
N ALA A 107 0.66 6.56 -19.76
CA ALA A 107 -0.51 5.70 -19.84
C ALA A 107 -0.53 4.94 -21.16
N LYS A 108 -0.81 3.63 -21.11
CA LYS A 108 -0.84 2.76 -22.29
C LYS A 108 -2.01 1.79 -22.24
N ALA A 109 -2.58 1.54 -23.41
CA ALA A 109 -3.51 0.45 -23.64
C ALA A 109 -3.05 -0.35 -24.85
N VAL A 110 -3.09 -1.67 -24.76
CA VAL A 110 -2.61 -2.57 -25.82
C VAL A 110 -3.65 -3.66 -26.06
N LEU A 111 -4.00 -3.91 -27.31
CA LEU A 111 -4.84 -5.02 -27.75
C LEU A 111 -4.01 -5.99 -28.59
N ASN A 112 -3.83 -7.22 -28.11
CA ASN A 112 -3.07 -8.26 -28.82
C ASN A 112 -1.69 -7.80 -29.31
N GLY A 113 -1.00 -6.96 -28.52
CA GLY A 113 0.31 -6.40 -28.85
C GLY A 113 0.28 -5.12 -29.69
N GLN A 114 -0.88 -4.62 -30.09
CA GLN A 114 -1.04 -3.36 -30.82
C GLN A 114 -1.50 -2.23 -29.89
N ASP A 115 -0.84 -1.08 -29.96
CA ASP A 115 -1.19 0.09 -29.14
C ASP A 115 -2.57 0.63 -29.51
N LEU A 116 -3.36 0.99 -28.50
CA LEU A 116 -4.65 1.67 -28.63
C LEU A 116 -4.50 3.13 -28.25
N SER A 117 -5.18 4.02 -29.00
CA SER A 117 -5.28 5.43 -28.63
C SER A 117 -6.12 5.58 -27.37
N LEU A 118 -5.54 6.16 -26.33
CA LEU A 118 -6.26 6.45 -25.09
C LEU A 118 -7.09 7.74 -25.22
N PRO A 119 -8.31 7.78 -24.67
CA PRO A 119 -9.05 9.03 -24.51
C PRO A 119 -8.47 9.86 -23.36
N THR A 120 -8.95 11.09 -23.22
CA THR A 120 -8.64 11.93 -22.04
C THR A 120 -9.08 11.22 -20.74
N PRO A 121 -8.26 11.22 -19.67
CA PRO A 121 -8.64 10.72 -18.36
C PRO A 121 -10.02 11.22 -17.90
N GLY A 122 -10.80 10.34 -17.28
CA GLY A 122 -12.21 10.59 -16.93
C GLY A 122 -13.23 10.07 -17.95
N ASN A 123 -12.78 9.49 -19.07
CA ASN A 123 -13.63 8.93 -20.14
C ASN A 123 -13.43 7.42 -20.30
N PHE A 124 -14.10 6.82 -21.29
CA PHE A 124 -14.00 5.40 -21.60
C PHE A 124 -13.20 5.15 -22.88
N LEU A 125 -12.28 4.18 -22.83
CA LEU A 125 -11.69 3.56 -24.00
C LEU A 125 -12.67 2.52 -24.53
N SER A 126 -13.32 2.83 -25.64
CA SER A 126 -14.28 1.94 -26.30
C SER A 126 -13.59 1.09 -27.38
N VAL A 127 -13.72 -0.24 -27.26
CA VAL A 127 -13.19 -1.19 -28.23
C VAL A 127 -14.34 -2.07 -28.74
N THR A 128 -14.76 -1.82 -29.98
CA THR A 128 -15.81 -2.60 -30.65
C THR A 128 -15.22 -3.61 -31.60
N ARG A 129 -15.51 -4.89 -31.40
CA ARG A 129 -15.04 -5.94 -32.32
C ARG A 129 -15.81 -7.25 -32.15
N LYS A 130 -15.54 -8.18 -33.05
CA LYS A 130 -15.78 -9.60 -32.82
C LYS A 130 -14.62 -10.15 -32.00
N TRP A 131 -14.93 -10.59 -30.79
CA TRP A 131 -13.96 -11.15 -29.86
C TRP A 131 -13.73 -12.63 -30.15
N SER A 132 -12.51 -13.07 -29.93
CA SER A 132 -12.03 -14.44 -30.07
C SER A 132 -11.40 -14.90 -28.76
N PRO A 133 -11.43 -16.20 -28.44
CA PRO A 133 -10.67 -16.73 -27.32
C PRO A 133 -9.18 -16.39 -27.47
N GLY A 134 -8.56 -15.94 -26.38
CA GLY A 134 -7.17 -15.49 -26.34
C GLY A 134 -6.96 -14.00 -26.61
N ASP A 135 -8.00 -13.26 -27.03
CA ASP A 135 -7.91 -11.81 -27.11
C ASP A 135 -7.57 -11.21 -25.75
N LYS A 136 -6.61 -10.28 -25.76
CA LYS A 136 -6.08 -9.66 -24.56
C LYS A 136 -6.00 -8.15 -24.71
N ILE A 137 -6.61 -7.44 -23.76
CA ILE A 137 -6.41 -6.01 -23.54
C ILE A 137 -5.55 -5.84 -22.29
N SER A 138 -4.48 -5.06 -22.39
CA SER A 138 -3.67 -4.66 -21.23
C SER A 138 -3.73 -3.15 -21.06
N LEU A 139 -3.92 -2.69 -19.82
CA LEU A 139 -3.82 -1.31 -19.40
C LEU A 139 -2.63 -1.17 -18.47
N ASP A 140 -1.78 -0.17 -18.72
CA ASP A 140 -0.73 0.29 -17.80
C ASP A 140 -1.00 1.77 -17.52
N LEU A 141 -1.55 2.07 -16.34
CA LEU A 141 -2.04 3.40 -15.97
C LEU A 141 -1.17 3.99 -14.87
N PRO A 142 -0.36 5.04 -15.14
CA PRO A 142 0.44 5.70 -14.13
C PRO A 142 -0.41 6.30 -13.02
N ILE A 143 0.03 6.07 -11.78
CA ILE A 143 -0.53 6.63 -10.57
C ILE A 143 0.37 7.77 -10.10
N THR A 144 -0.23 8.93 -9.84
CA THR A 144 0.49 10.10 -9.32
C THR A 144 -0.08 10.56 -8.00
N LEU A 145 0.75 11.26 -7.24
CA LEU A 145 0.32 12.06 -6.10
C LEU A 145 -0.42 13.30 -6.60
N ARG A 146 -1.51 13.66 -5.92
CA ARG A 146 -2.34 14.82 -6.22
C ARG A 146 -2.99 15.32 -4.95
N THR A 147 -3.45 16.56 -4.96
CA THR A 147 -4.27 17.10 -3.89
C THR A 147 -5.70 17.36 -4.36
N GLU A 148 -6.64 17.31 -3.42
CA GLU A 148 -8.00 17.81 -3.59
C GLU A 148 -8.32 18.77 -2.44
N ALA A 149 -8.67 20.01 -2.76
CA ALA A 149 -9.15 20.97 -1.77
C ALA A 149 -10.54 20.56 -1.26
N ILE A 150 -10.81 20.82 0.01
CA ILE A 150 -12.15 20.70 0.55
C ILE A 150 -13.09 21.68 -0.18
N LYS A 151 -14.34 21.26 -0.42
CA LYS A 151 -15.37 22.11 -1.01
C LYS A 151 -16.08 22.90 0.10
N ASP A 152 -15.34 23.83 0.71
CA ASP A 152 -15.80 24.70 1.79
C ASP A 152 -15.41 26.15 1.50
N ASP A 153 -16.40 27.05 1.50
CA ASP A 153 -16.20 28.46 1.16
C ASP A 153 -15.71 29.31 2.34
N ARG A 154 -15.62 28.74 3.55
CA ARG A 154 -15.18 29.48 4.73
C ARG A 154 -13.65 29.69 4.69
N PRO A 155 -13.15 30.92 4.90
CA PRO A 155 -11.74 31.25 4.71
C PRO A 155 -10.76 30.40 5.53
N GLU A 156 -11.15 29.97 6.73
CA GLU A 156 -10.31 29.16 7.61
C GLU A 156 -9.99 27.76 7.07
N TYR A 157 -10.76 27.26 6.09
CA TYR A 157 -10.51 25.96 5.43
C TYR A 157 -9.92 26.09 4.03
N ALA A 158 -9.64 27.31 3.56
CA ALA A 158 -9.17 27.55 2.19
C ALA A 158 -7.83 26.85 1.86
N SER A 159 -7.00 26.59 2.88
CA SER A 159 -5.73 25.87 2.73
C SER A 159 -5.83 24.36 2.92
N VAL A 160 -6.99 23.83 3.33
CA VAL A 160 -7.17 22.42 3.68
C VAL A 160 -7.30 21.57 2.42
N GLN A 161 -6.39 20.61 2.28
CA GLN A 161 -6.33 19.71 1.14
C GLN A 161 -6.14 18.26 1.59
N ALA A 162 -6.81 17.35 0.90
CA ALA A 162 -6.56 15.92 0.98
C ALA A 162 -5.43 15.54 0.02
N ILE A 163 -4.55 14.63 0.44
CA ILE A 163 -3.50 14.05 -0.42
C ILE A 163 -3.98 12.69 -0.92
N LEU A 164 -3.93 12.49 -2.24
CA LEU A 164 -4.34 11.26 -2.88
C LEU A 164 -3.19 10.68 -3.72
N TYR A 165 -3.15 9.36 -3.78
CA TYR A 165 -2.29 8.58 -4.66
C TYR A 165 -3.19 7.80 -5.61
N GLY A 166 -3.41 8.33 -6.82
CA GLY A 166 -4.39 7.77 -7.76
C GLY A 166 -5.80 7.71 -7.15
N PRO A 167 -6.39 6.51 -6.97
CA PRO A 167 -7.70 6.33 -6.33
C PRO A 167 -7.64 6.31 -4.79
N TYR A 168 -6.46 6.29 -4.17
CA TYR A 168 -6.30 6.11 -2.73
C TYR A 168 -6.18 7.46 -2.02
N LEU A 169 -7.03 7.71 -1.03
CA LEU A 169 -6.82 8.78 -0.05
C LEU A 169 -5.71 8.37 0.91
N LEU A 170 -4.74 9.24 1.13
CA LEU A 170 -3.67 9.00 2.10
C LEU A 170 -4.05 9.57 3.48
N ALA A 171 -3.58 8.91 4.52
CA ALA A 171 -3.69 9.36 5.90
C ALA A 171 -2.32 9.28 6.57
N GLY A 172 -1.94 10.34 7.29
CA GLY A 172 -0.78 10.32 8.16
C GLY A 172 -1.10 9.58 9.45
N LEU A 173 -0.25 8.63 9.83
CA LEU A 173 -0.34 7.95 11.12
C LEU A 173 0.40 8.77 12.18
N THR A 174 -0.27 9.75 12.78
CA THR A 174 0.29 10.65 13.79
C THR A 174 -0.45 10.52 15.13
N SER A 175 0.23 10.87 16.23
CA SER A 175 -0.36 10.93 17.57
C SER A 175 -0.97 12.30 17.92
N ALA A 176 -0.77 13.30 17.07
CA ALA A 176 -1.26 14.67 17.19
C ALA A 176 -1.56 15.24 15.79
N ASP A 177 -2.14 16.43 15.73
CA ASP A 177 -2.29 17.16 14.48
C ASP A 177 -0.91 17.67 14.03
N TRP A 178 -0.62 17.52 12.74
CA TRP A 178 0.63 17.96 12.13
C TRP A 178 0.33 18.73 10.86
N ASP A 179 0.92 19.91 10.76
CA ASP A 179 0.91 20.70 9.54
C ASP A 179 2.10 20.32 8.66
N ILE A 180 1.82 20.00 7.39
CA ILE A 180 2.86 19.75 6.40
C ILE A 180 3.43 21.11 5.98
N LYS A 181 4.70 21.36 6.29
CA LYS A 181 5.41 22.55 5.84
C LYS A 181 5.72 22.43 4.35
N THR A 182 5.20 23.35 3.53
CA THR A 182 5.36 23.35 2.07
C THR A 182 6.42 24.34 1.56
N GLU A 183 7.03 25.12 2.45
CA GLU A 183 7.88 26.28 2.11
C GLU A 183 9.12 25.95 1.25
N SER A 184 9.62 24.71 1.30
CA SER A 184 10.82 24.27 0.57
C SER A 184 10.54 23.28 -0.57
N ALA A 185 9.28 22.89 -0.80
CA ALA A 185 8.94 21.87 -1.79
C ALA A 185 8.47 22.49 -3.11
N THR A 186 9.04 22.03 -4.23
CA THR A 186 8.62 22.44 -5.58
C THR A 186 7.50 21.56 -6.12
N SER A 187 7.37 20.34 -5.59
CA SER A 187 6.32 19.38 -5.93
C SER A 187 5.89 18.57 -4.70
N LEU A 188 4.65 18.05 -4.73
CA LEU A 188 4.14 17.14 -3.69
C LEU A 188 4.97 15.85 -3.58
N SER A 189 5.65 15.45 -4.66
CA SER A 189 6.55 14.29 -4.63
C SER A 189 7.82 14.54 -3.83
N ASP A 190 8.18 15.80 -3.57
CA ASP A 190 9.34 16.17 -2.75
C ASP A 190 9.04 15.97 -1.26
N LEU A 191 7.76 16.06 -0.89
CA LEU A 191 7.27 15.92 0.48
C LEU A 191 7.04 14.46 0.87
N ILE A 192 6.78 13.59 -0.12
CA ILE A 192 6.35 12.22 0.11
C ILE A 192 7.30 11.23 -0.58
N THR A 193 8.01 10.44 0.22
CA THR A 193 8.95 9.43 -0.26
C THR A 193 8.34 8.03 -0.19
N PRO A 194 8.27 7.27 -1.30
CA PRO A 194 7.89 5.87 -1.24
C PRO A 194 8.93 5.03 -0.54
N ILE A 195 8.47 4.12 0.31
CA ILE A 195 9.34 3.13 0.94
C ILE A 195 9.71 2.05 -0.09
N PRO A 196 11.01 1.80 -0.36
CA PRO A 196 11.44 0.76 -1.30
C PRO A 196 11.10 -0.66 -0.81
N ALA A 197 10.74 -1.56 -1.73
CA ALA A 197 10.44 -2.96 -1.41
C ALA A 197 11.57 -3.68 -0.64
N ALA A 198 12.83 -3.31 -0.93
CA ALA A 198 14.00 -3.91 -0.31
C ALA A 198 14.01 -3.74 1.23
N PHE A 199 13.40 -2.67 1.75
CA PHE A 199 13.40 -2.38 3.19
C PHE A 199 12.68 -3.47 3.99
N ASN A 200 11.68 -4.14 3.39
CA ASN A 200 10.96 -5.23 4.05
C ASN A 200 11.89 -6.39 4.45
N SER A 201 12.96 -6.63 3.68
CA SER A 201 13.95 -7.68 3.98
C SER A 201 14.92 -7.30 5.11
N HIS A 202 14.88 -6.04 5.55
CA HIS A 202 15.77 -5.48 6.57
C HIS A 202 15.06 -5.23 7.90
N LEU A 203 13.77 -5.56 8.00
CA LEU A 203 12.99 -5.45 9.22
C LEU A 203 13.30 -6.61 10.18
N ILE A 204 13.52 -6.27 11.45
CA ILE A 204 13.80 -7.22 12.53
C ILE A 204 13.06 -6.82 13.80
N SER A 205 12.91 -7.81 14.69
CA SER A 205 12.64 -7.57 16.12
C SER A 205 13.82 -8.11 16.94
N LEU A 206 14.24 -7.34 17.95
CA LEU A 206 15.35 -7.70 18.83
C LEU A 206 14.77 -8.23 20.14
N SER A 207 14.80 -9.54 20.34
CA SER A 207 14.21 -10.18 21.51
C SER A 207 15.25 -10.80 22.45
N GLN A 208 14.86 -10.93 23.72
CA GLN A 208 15.61 -11.60 24.78
C GLN A 208 14.68 -12.51 25.58
N GLU A 209 15.08 -13.75 25.77
CA GLU A 209 14.42 -14.67 26.69
C GLU A 209 14.88 -14.42 28.13
N SER A 210 13.92 -14.34 29.06
CA SER A 210 14.17 -14.26 30.49
C SER A 210 13.13 -15.10 31.23
N GLY A 211 13.57 -16.20 31.84
CA GLY A 211 12.69 -17.21 32.42
C GLY A 211 11.76 -17.82 31.36
N ASN A 212 10.45 -17.81 31.63
CA ASN A 212 9.41 -18.30 30.70
C ASN A 212 8.81 -17.20 29.83
N SER A 213 9.42 -16.01 29.79
CA SER A 213 8.92 -14.88 29.01
C SER A 213 9.95 -14.43 27.98
N MET A 214 9.45 -14.02 26.82
CA MET A 214 10.24 -13.37 25.80
C MET A 214 9.92 -11.88 25.83
N PHE A 215 10.97 -11.08 25.93
CA PHE A 215 10.91 -9.63 25.87
C PHE A 215 11.46 -9.16 24.53
N VAL A 216 11.02 -8.00 24.06
CA VAL A 216 11.44 -7.41 22.80
C VAL A 216 11.79 -5.94 23.02
N LEU A 217 12.79 -5.47 22.30
CA LEU A 217 13.10 -4.05 22.21
C LEU A 217 11.91 -3.35 21.55
N THR A 218 11.39 -2.32 22.19
CA THR A 218 10.21 -1.59 21.75
C THR A 218 10.48 -0.10 21.81
N LYS A 219 10.06 0.61 20.76
CA LYS A 219 10.04 2.06 20.73
C LYS A 219 8.73 2.56 21.34
N THR A 220 8.82 3.29 22.43
CA THR A 220 7.67 3.94 23.07
C THR A 220 7.92 5.45 23.09
N ASN A 221 7.13 6.20 22.32
CA ASN A 221 7.36 7.63 22.04
C ASN A 221 8.74 7.91 21.44
N LYS A 222 9.67 8.50 22.22
CA LYS A 222 11.05 8.78 21.81
C LYS A 222 12.08 7.95 22.59
N SER A 223 11.63 7.06 23.46
CA SER A 223 12.48 6.18 24.29
C SER A 223 12.43 4.74 23.79
N ILE A 224 13.46 3.97 24.10
CA ILE A 224 13.54 2.55 23.83
C ILE A 224 13.41 1.76 25.14
N THR A 225 12.51 0.80 25.20
CA THR A 225 12.21 -0.04 26.37
C THR A 225 12.27 -1.52 26.01
N MET A 226 12.35 -2.40 27.01
CA MET A 226 12.12 -3.84 26.83
C MET A 226 10.71 -4.18 27.30
N GLU A 227 9.87 -4.66 26.38
CA GLU A 227 8.47 -5.01 26.67
C GLU A 227 8.21 -6.48 26.37
N LYS A 228 7.09 -7.03 26.84
CA LYS A 228 6.71 -8.40 26.52
C LYS A 228 6.47 -8.53 25.01
N PHE A 229 6.91 -9.64 24.42
CA PHE A 229 6.74 -9.88 22.98
C PHE A 229 5.25 -9.73 22.57
N PRO A 230 4.92 -8.83 21.63
CA PRO A 230 3.55 -8.48 21.30
C PRO A 230 2.89 -9.53 20.39
N GLU A 231 1.55 -9.51 20.37
CA GLU A 231 0.79 -10.25 19.37
C GLU A 231 0.97 -9.62 17.99
N SER A 232 1.06 -10.45 16.96
CA SER A 232 1.18 -10.02 15.57
C SER A 232 -0.02 -9.18 15.12
N GLY A 233 0.23 -8.13 14.34
CA GLY A 233 -0.84 -7.28 13.78
C GLY A 233 -1.36 -6.21 14.73
N THR A 234 -0.65 -5.96 15.83
CA THR A 234 -0.95 -4.89 16.79
C THR A 234 -0.01 -3.69 16.60
N ASP A 235 -0.40 -2.49 17.05
CA ASP A 235 0.48 -1.31 17.07
C ASP A 235 1.79 -1.60 17.83
N SER A 236 1.71 -2.38 18.92
CA SER A 236 2.88 -2.84 19.67
C SER A 236 3.86 -3.67 18.83
N SER A 237 3.37 -4.45 17.86
CA SER A 237 4.25 -5.18 16.94
C SER A 237 4.99 -4.25 15.98
N ALA A 238 4.38 -3.14 15.56
CA ALA A 238 5.05 -2.11 14.76
C ALA A 238 6.12 -1.38 15.58
N HIS A 239 5.81 -1.02 16.82
CA HIS A 239 6.75 -0.38 17.76
C HIS A 239 7.95 -1.28 18.12
N ALA A 240 7.78 -2.60 18.04
CA ALA A 240 8.84 -3.60 18.28
C ALA A 240 9.58 -4.03 17.00
N THR A 241 9.37 -3.34 15.89
CA THR A 241 9.99 -3.62 14.60
C THR A 241 10.96 -2.50 14.22
N PHE A 242 12.16 -2.88 13.80
CA PHE A 242 13.23 -1.96 13.41
C PHE A 242 13.78 -2.36 12.05
N ARG A 243 14.09 -1.38 11.20
CA ARG A 243 14.93 -1.56 10.02
C ARG A 243 16.39 -1.51 10.42
N VAL A 244 17.16 -2.50 9.98
CA VAL A 244 18.61 -2.51 10.14
C VAL A 244 19.29 -1.83 8.96
N ILE A 245 20.23 -0.94 9.24
CA ILE A 245 20.97 -0.19 8.22
C ILE A 245 22.47 -0.46 8.41
N LEU A 246 23.15 -0.91 7.35
CA LEU A 246 24.60 -1.08 7.33
C LEU A 246 25.30 0.25 7.00
N LYS A 247 26.37 0.57 7.73
CA LYS A 247 27.13 1.82 7.54
C LYS A 247 28.20 1.73 6.43
N ASP A 248 28.83 0.57 6.27
CA ASP A 248 30.12 0.46 5.55
C ASP A 248 30.05 -0.10 4.12
N SER A 249 28.93 0.01 3.42
CA SER A 249 28.88 -0.48 2.04
C SER A 249 28.14 0.45 1.10
N THR A 250 28.81 0.75 -0.01
CA THR A 250 28.28 1.33 -1.26
C THR A 250 27.07 0.58 -1.80
N SER A 251 26.78 -0.62 -1.28
CA SER A 251 25.48 -1.30 -1.35
C SER A 251 24.87 -1.40 0.06
N SER A 252 23.84 -0.63 0.35
CA SER A 252 23.04 -0.67 1.58
C SER A 252 22.09 -1.87 1.67
N ILE A 253 22.28 -2.88 0.81
CA ILE A 253 21.36 -4.02 0.63
C ILE A 253 22.09 -5.31 1.02
N PHE A 254 21.61 -5.97 2.06
CA PHE A 254 21.96 -7.34 2.42
C PHE A 254 20.76 -8.26 2.21
N SER A 255 21.01 -9.55 2.04
CA SER A 255 19.98 -10.53 1.63
C SER A 255 19.16 -11.06 2.81
N ALA A 256 19.75 -11.16 4.00
CA ALA A 256 19.06 -11.57 5.21
C ALA A 256 19.65 -10.90 6.46
N PRO A 257 18.84 -10.61 7.51
CA PRO A 257 19.32 -9.97 8.73
C PRO A 257 20.47 -10.71 9.45
N LYS A 258 20.63 -12.01 9.25
CA LYS A 258 21.78 -12.77 9.78
C LYS A 258 23.13 -12.30 9.20
N ASP A 259 23.13 -11.70 8.01
CA ASP A 259 24.34 -11.28 7.30
C ASP A 259 24.98 -10.03 7.93
N VAL A 260 24.29 -9.39 8.89
CA VAL A 260 24.77 -8.22 9.64
C VAL A 260 25.31 -8.56 11.02
N ILE A 261 25.25 -9.83 11.44
CA ILE A 261 25.82 -10.26 12.72
C ILE A 261 27.34 -10.00 12.72
N GLY A 262 27.83 -9.38 13.79
CA GLY A 262 29.23 -8.99 13.93
C GLY A 262 29.62 -7.71 13.17
N LYS A 263 28.71 -7.09 12.41
CA LYS A 263 28.93 -5.79 11.75
C LYS A 263 28.37 -4.64 12.59
N SER A 264 28.83 -3.42 12.27
CA SER A 264 28.26 -2.19 12.83
C SER A 264 26.99 -1.83 12.06
N VAL A 265 25.88 -1.66 12.80
CA VAL A 265 24.57 -1.33 12.25
C VAL A 265 23.97 -0.11 12.94
N MET A 266 23.02 0.51 12.25
CA MET A 266 22.06 1.46 12.83
C MET A 266 20.68 0.82 12.82
N LEU A 267 19.84 1.24 13.76
CA LEU A 267 18.46 0.78 13.88
C LEU A 267 17.54 1.97 13.65
N GLU A 268 16.61 1.82 12.73
CA GLU A 268 15.53 2.77 12.48
C GLU A 268 14.21 2.14 12.92
N PRO A 269 13.42 2.75 13.83
CA PRO A 269 12.10 2.23 14.17
C PRO A 269 11.17 2.22 12.95
N PHE A 270 10.43 1.13 12.75
CA PHE A 270 9.54 0.97 11.59
C PHE A 270 8.44 2.05 11.51
N ASP A 271 7.92 2.47 12.66
CA ASP A 271 6.87 3.48 12.78
C ASP A 271 7.40 4.93 12.67
N PHE A 272 8.72 5.13 12.70
CA PHE A 272 9.41 6.41 12.64
C PHE A 272 10.51 6.37 11.55
N PRO A 273 10.14 6.24 10.26
CA PRO A 273 11.11 6.25 9.17
C PRO A 273 11.90 7.58 9.14
N GLY A 274 13.19 7.50 8.77
CA GLY A 274 14.13 8.63 8.80
C GLY A 274 14.75 8.91 10.18
N MET A 275 14.33 8.19 11.23
CA MET A 275 14.83 8.37 12.59
C MET A 275 15.72 7.21 13.03
N LEU A 276 16.75 7.46 13.83
CA LEU A 276 17.69 6.45 14.29
C LEU A 276 17.63 6.29 15.81
N VAL A 277 17.87 5.06 16.27
CA VAL A 277 18.12 4.76 17.68
C VAL A 277 19.49 5.31 18.07
N VAL A 278 19.49 6.19 19.06
CA VAL A 278 20.68 6.90 19.55
C VAL A 278 20.83 6.82 21.06
N GLN A 279 22.07 6.82 21.52
CA GLN A 279 22.40 6.99 22.93
C GLN A 279 22.49 8.49 23.24
N GLN A 280 21.64 9.01 24.13
CA GLN A 280 21.56 10.46 24.42
C GLN A 280 22.65 10.97 25.39
N GLY A 281 23.84 10.35 25.42
CA GLY A 281 24.94 10.74 26.32
C GLY A 281 25.50 9.55 27.12
N THR A 282 26.54 9.79 27.92
CA THR A 282 27.24 8.72 28.66
C THR A 282 26.45 8.13 29.82
N GLU A 283 25.40 8.82 30.30
CA GLU A 283 24.53 8.38 31.41
C GLU A 283 23.02 8.48 31.08
N GLU A 284 22.65 8.85 29.85
CA GLU A 284 21.23 9.00 29.46
C GLU A 284 20.67 7.74 28.77
N ASP A 285 19.34 7.63 28.83
CA ASP A 285 18.59 6.52 28.23
C ASP A 285 18.71 6.47 26.70
N ILE A 286 18.48 5.28 26.15
CA ILE A 286 18.45 5.07 24.69
C ILE A 286 17.16 5.70 24.13
N GLY A 287 17.31 6.55 23.11
CA GLY A 287 16.22 7.27 22.49
C GLY A 287 16.24 7.21 20.96
N VAL A 288 15.40 8.04 20.34
CA VAL A 288 15.25 8.15 18.88
C VAL A 288 15.45 9.59 18.44
N SER A 289 16.33 9.83 17.46
CA SER A 289 16.63 11.16 16.90
C SER A 289 16.59 11.17 15.37
N ASP A 290 16.60 12.36 14.79
CA ASP A 290 16.70 12.52 13.34
C ASP A 290 18.05 11.98 12.82
N SER A 291 18.06 11.45 11.61
CA SER A 291 19.27 10.98 10.93
C SER A 291 20.15 12.13 10.43
N ASP A 292 19.56 13.31 10.15
CA ASP A 292 20.26 14.49 9.64
C ASP A 292 21.11 15.23 10.71
N ASP A 293 20.87 14.97 12.01
CA ASP A 293 21.67 15.54 13.11
C ASP A 293 23.05 14.86 13.28
N GLY A 294 23.44 13.96 12.37
CA GLY A 294 24.74 13.27 12.39
C GLY A 294 24.95 12.30 13.58
N GLY A 295 23.91 12.05 14.38
CA GLY A 295 23.98 11.41 15.70
C GLY A 295 23.67 9.91 15.76
N GLY A 296 23.59 9.18 14.65
CA GLY A 296 23.25 7.75 14.65
C GLY A 296 24.23 6.92 15.49
N SER A 297 23.77 6.31 16.58
CA SER A 297 24.61 5.45 17.42
C SER A 297 24.88 4.10 16.76
N HIS A 298 26.07 3.56 17.00
CA HIS A 298 26.54 2.35 16.34
C HIS A 298 26.38 1.13 17.24
N TRP A 299 25.69 0.14 16.71
CA TRP A 299 25.37 -1.08 17.45
C TRP A 299 26.09 -2.26 16.78
N SER A 300 26.73 -3.11 17.59
CA SER A 300 27.23 -4.40 17.13
C SER A 300 26.28 -5.49 17.59
N LEU A 301 25.63 -6.14 16.62
CA LEU A 301 24.78 -7.29 16.89
C LEU A 301 25.67 -8.51 17.16
N LYS A 302 25.64 -9.00 18.41
CA LYS A 302 26.33 -10.22 18.83
C LYS A 302 25.31 -11.34 19.02
N ALA A 303 25.55 -12.48 18.39
CA ALA A 303 24.68 -13.64 18.59
C ALA A 303 25.01 -14.34 19.92
N ARG A 304 24.07 -14.33 20.86
CA ARG A 304 24.01 -15.29 21.98
C ARG A 304 22.59 -15.86 21.99
N ARG A 305 22.43 -17.15 21.61
CA ARG A 305 21.14 -17.83 21.36
C ARG A 305 20.07 -16.89 20.79
N VAL A 306 20.22 -16.54 19.52
CA VAL A 306 19.26 -15.69 18.82
C VAL A 306 18.14 -16.59 18.28
N VAL A 307 16.96 -16.51 18.88
CA VAL A 307 15.73 -16.93 18.20
C VAL A 307 15.36 -15.80 17.25
N LEU A 308 15.86 -15.88 16.02
CA LEU A 308 15.51 -14.94 14.96
C LEU A 308 14.08 -15.30 14.52
N CYS A 309 13.06 -14.69 15.13
CA CYS A 309 11.71 -14.74 14.60
C CYS A 309 11.68 -13.89 13.34
N ILE A 310 11.95 -14.53 12.20
CA ILE A 310 11.63 -13.99 10.89
C ILE A 310 10.12 -13.76 10.91
N VAL A 311 9.67 -12.52 10.71
CA VAL A 311 8.28 -12.25 10.34
C VAL A 311 8.11 -12.83 8.94
N GLY A 312 7.82 -14.13 8.92
CA GLY A 312 7.66 -14.97 7.74
C GLY A 312 6.74 -16.10 8.14
N LEU A 313 5.51 -16.01 7.65
CA LEU A 313 4.44 -17.00 7.72
C LEU A 313 4.97 -18.44 7.85
N THR A 314 4.68 -19.10 8.97
CA THR A 314 4.65 -20.56 9.03
C THR A 314 3.47 -21.05 8.19
N ILE A 315 3.71 -21.34 6.91
CA ILE A 315 2.79 -22.12 6.09
C ILE A 315 2.89 -23.57 6.55
N ASN A 316 2.00 -23.97 7.46
CA ASN A 316 1.60 -25.37 7.57
C ASN A 316 0.39 -25.59 6.67
N GLN A 317 0.56 -26.52 5.73
CA GLN A 317 -0.45 -27.01 4.81
C GLN A 317 -1.74 -27.40 5.54
N VAL A 318 -2.74 -26.52 5.48
CA VAL A 318 -4.16 -26.89 5.49
C VAL A 318 -4.85 -26.06 4.42
N LYS A 319 -5.38 -26.76 3.40
CA LYS A 319 -6.26 -26.21 2.38
C LYS A 319 -7.42 -25.46 3.05
N ALA A 320 -7.43 -24.14 2.94
CA ALA A 320 -8.65 -23.34 3.03
C ALA A 320 -8.45 -22.03 2.24
N SER A 321 -9.29 -21.89 1.20
CA SER A 321 -9.73 -20.66 0.54
C SER A 321 -8.79 -19.43 0.56
N SER A 322 -8.27 -19.11 -0.62
CA SER A 322 -7.64 -17.84 -1.00
C SER A 322 -8.45 -16.61 -0.55
N SER A 323 -8.11 -16.01 0.59
CA SER A 323 -8.55 -14.67 1.02
C SER A 323 -7.76 -14.24 2.28
N VAL A 324 -6.46 -13.95 2.15
CA VAL A 324 -5.73 -13.18 3.16
C VAL A 324 -5.10 -12.00 2.45
N VAL A 325 -5.63 -10.82 2.75
CA VAL A 325 -5.27 -9.53 2.18
C VAL A 325 -3.83 -9.22 2.53
N ASN A 326 -3.00 -9.03 1.50
CA ASN A 326 -1.65 -8.49 1.59
C ASN A 326 -1.73 -7.09 2.23
N LEU A 327 -1.40 -6.97 3.52
CA LEU A 327 -1.33 -5.68 4.23
C LEU A 327 0.04 -5.00 3.98
N ALA A 328 0.43 -4.92 2.71
CA ALA A 328 1.70 -4.31 2.28
C ALA A 328 1.47 -3.24 1.19
N HIS A 329 0.32 -2.57 1.21
CA HIS A 329 -0.01 -1.59 0.18
C HIS A 329 -0.13 -0.19 0.76
N LEU A 330 0.78 0.65 0.29
CA LEU A 330 0.87 2.09 0.50
C LEU A 330 1.27 2.54 1.92
N ILE A 331 2.58 2.48 2.19
CA ILE A 331 3.21 3.35 3.20
C ILE A 331 4.04 4.37 2.43
N LEU A 332 3.69 5.64 2.62
CA LEU A 332 4.29 6.81 2.01
C LEU A 332 4.77 7.70 3.16
N ASP A 333 6.06 8.06 3.16
CA ASP A 333 6.72 8.75 4.26
C ASP A 333 6.77 10.27 4.02
N LEU A 334 6.44 11.08 5.04
CA LEU A 334 6.46 12.54 5.00
C LEU A 334 7.79 13.05 5.58
N LYS A 335 8.57 13.79 4.78
CA LYS A 335 9.89 14.26 5.19
C LYS A 335 9.79 15.29 6.33
N ARG A 336 10.43 15.02 7.47
CA ARG A 336 10.65 15.99 8.56
C ARG A 336 11.76 16.96 8.14
N GLN A 337 11.56 18.27 8.29
CA GLN A 337 12.64 19.25 8.15
C GLN A 337 12.97 19.88 9.51
N PRO A 338 14.26 20.08 9.84
CA PRO A 338 14.68 20.64 11.11
C PRO A 338 14.23 22.10 11.24
N ALA A 339 13.89 22.50 12.46
CA ALA A 339 13.70 23.90 12.81
C ALA A 339 15.07 24.59 12.82
N LEU A 340 15.35 25.40 11.80
CA LEU A 340 16.42 26.39 11.87
C LEU A 340 15.87 27.59 12.65
N TYR A 341 16.45 27.86 13.82
CA TYR A 341 16.36 29.16 14.48
C TYR A 341 17.36 30.13 13.87
#